data_AF-A0A2P6P824-F1
#
_entry.id   AF-A0A2P6P824-F1
#
_cell.length_a   1.000
_cell.length_b   1.000
_cell.length_c   1.000
_cell.angle_alpha   90.00
_cell.angle_beta   90.00
_cell.angle_gamma   90.00
#
_symmetry.space_group_name_H-M   'P 1'
#
loop_
_entity.id
_entity.type
_entity.pdbx_description
1 polymer ?
#
loop_
_entity_poly.entity_id
_entity_poly.type
_entity_poly.pdbx_seq_one_letter_code
_entity_poly.pdbx_strand_id
1 'polypeptide(L)'
;MAALSIGIATTSSALLSKPTLRRFRPTRISCVAWDPEGILGPPQTGHIARKEFQRRLEKDSDAREAFERQVIEEKERRRAVRESRVAPDTAEGLIEYFLDTEAREIEFEISRLRPRLNKEFFSHLKFEIGQLRFAVSKTQDMEDRLIELEALQKALQEGTEAYDKMQIDLVKAKESLTKILSSKNIKETLLEMVESNELNRSLLTILDENIASAQQGNQKQAADFMEKLRGAVLKYMTV
;
A
#
# COMPACT_ATOMS: atom_id res chain seq x y z
N MET A 1 -25.89 -19.37 -50.70
CA MET A 1 -26.85 -18.56 -49.92
C MET A 1 -26.47 -17.10 -50.06
N ALA A 2 -27.32 -16.36 -50.79
CA ALA A 2 -27.46 -14.89 -50.89
C ALA A 2 -26.19 -14.01 -51.01
N ALA A 3 -25.85 -13.64 -52.25
CA ALA A 3 -25.27 -12.34 -52.57
C ALA A 3 -26.38 -11.51 -53.24
N LEU A 4 -26.76 -10.36 -52.65
CA LEU A 4 -27.68 -9.42 -53.27
C LEU A 4 -27.01 -8.04 -53.37
N SER A 5 -26.84 -7.67 -54.63
CA SER A 5 -26.34 -6.42 -55.16
C SER A 5 -27.35 -5.27 -55.02
N ILE A 6 -26.84 -4.15 -54.52
CA ILE A 6 -27.03 -2.74 -54.93
C ILE A 6 -28.26 -2.43 -55.81
N GLY A 7 -29.17 -1.63 -55.24
CA GLY A 7 -30.12 -0.81 -55.98
C GLY A 7 -30.03 0.65 -55.49
N ILE A 8 -29.55 1.53 -56.36
CA ILE A 8 -29.47 2.99 -56.16
C ILE A 8 -30.88 3.56 -56.32
N ALA A 9 -31.37 4.31 -55.32
CA ALA A 9 -32.59 5.10 -55.44
C ALA A 9 -32.25 6.59 -55.31
N THR A 10 -32.54 7.30 -56.40
CA THR A 10 -32.35 8.73 -56.59
C THR A 10 -33.35 9.56 -55.78
N THR A 11 -32.85 10.71 -55.37
CA THR A 11 -33.50 11.77 -54.60
C THR A 11 -34.78 12.30 -55.25
N SER A 12 -35.86 12.36 -54.47
CA SER A 12 -36.99 13.27 -54.72
C SER A 12 -37.27 14.08 -53.46
N SER A 13 -37.03 15.38 -53.56
CA SER A 13 -37.21 16.38 -52.52
C SER A 13 -38.69 16.70 -52.33
N ALA A 14 -39.28 16.21 -51.24
CA ALA A 14 -40.57 16.67 -50.76
C ALA A 14 -40.37 17.90 -49.84
N LEU A 15 -40.98 19.03 -50.21
CA LEU A 15 -41.05 20.23 -49.39
C LEU A 15 -41.93 19.94 -48.15
N LEU A 16 -41.30 19.54 -47.06
CA LEU A 16 -41.95 19.44 -45.75
C LEU A 16 -42.03 20.84 -45.13
N SER A 17 -43.26 21.33 -44.98
CA SER A 17 -43.57 22.53 -44.20
C SER A 17 -43.08 22.33 -42.75
N LYS A 18 -42.35 23.31 -42.23
CA LYS A 18 -41.83 23.27 -40.86
C LYS A 18 -43.00 23.26 -39.86
N PRO A 19 -43.20 22.21 -39.04
CA PRO A 19 -44.05 22.35 -37.87
C PRO A 19 -43.33 23.29 -36.90
N THR A 20 -44.01 24.36 -36.49
CA THR A 20 -43.54 25.25 -35.45
C THR A 20 -43.31 24.44 -34.18
N LEU A 21 -42.04 24.36 -33.74
CA LEU A 21 -41.66 23.80 -32.44
C LEU A 21 -42.42 24.59 -31.36
N ARG A 22 -43.54 24.04 -30.89
CA ARG A 22 -44.15 24.47 -29.63
C ARG A 22 -43.10 24.24 -28.56
N ARG A 23 -42.46 25.32 -28.10
CA ARG A 23 -41.61 25.31 -26.92
C ARG A 23 -42.47 24.81 -25.76
N PHE A 24 -42.35 23.54 -25.40
CA PHE A 24 -42.79 23.05 -24.10
C PHE A 24 -41.98 23.81 -23.05
N ARG A 25 -42.57 24.88 -22.51
CA ARG A 25 -42.10 25.45 -21.26
C ARG A 25 -42.46 24.44 -20.18
N PRO A 26 -41.50 23.90 -19.40
CA PRO A 26 -41.88 23.09 -18.26
C PRO A 26 -42.78 23.93 -17.35
N THR A 27 -43.91 23.37 -16.95
CA THR A 27 -44.82 23.95 -15.95
C THR A 27 -44.04 24.10 -14.65
N ARG A 28 -43.49 25.29 -14.42
CA ARG A 28 -42.91 25.65 -13.12
C ARG A 28 -44.09 25.89 -12.19
N ILE A 29 -44.35 24.95 -11.29
CA ILE A 29 -45.31 25.12 -10.20
C ILE A 29 -44.78 26.25 -9.33
N SER A 30 -45.25 27.47 -9.58
CA SER A 30 -45.15 28.58 -8.64
C SER A 30 -46.41 28.52 -7.78
N CYS A 31 -46.23 28.50 -6.46
CA CYS A 31 -47.28 28.55 -5.43
C CYS A 31 -47.79 27.18 -4.95
N VAL A 32 -47.15 26.66 -3.89
CA VAL A 32 -47.79 25.77 -2.91
C VAL A 32 -47.57 26.30 -1.48
N ALA A 33 -47.35 27.61 -1.30
CA ALA A 33 -47.06 28.17 0.02
C ALA A 33 -48.02 29.32 0.35
N TRP A 34 -49.17 29.00 0.94
CA TRP A 34 -49.89 29.95 1.79
C TRP A 34 -49.21 29.89 3.16
N ASP A 35 -48.29 30.81 3.39
CA ASP A 35 -47.58 30.99 4.67
C ASP A 35 -47.72 32.45 5.12
N PRO A 36 -48.86 32.82 5.73
CA PRO A 36 -49.17 34.22 6.07
C PRO A 36 -48.25 34.77 7.18
N GLU A 37 -47.63 33.91 7.96
CA GLU A 37 -46.73 34.26 9.07
C GLU A 37 -45.23 34.17 8.68
N GLY A 38 -44.93 33.71 7.46
CA GLY A 38 -43.56 33.64 6.92
C GLY A 38 -42.62 32.69 7.68
N ILE A 39 -43.17 31.72 8.41
CA ILE A 39 -42.41 30.82 9.31
C ILE A 39 -41.55 29.82 8.51
N LEU A 40 -41.99 29.45 7.30
CA LEU A 40 -41.39 28.37 6.52
C LEU A 40 -40.28 28.83 5.56
N GLY A 41 -40.09 30.14 5.39
CA GLY A 41 -39.06 30.72 4.52
C GLY A 41 -39.25 30.39 3.03
N PRO A 42 -38.38 30.93 2.15
CA PRO A 42 -38.49 30.66 0.71
C PRO A 42 -38.18 29.19 0.39
N PRO A 43 -38.87 28.58 -0.58
CA PRO A 43 -38.67 27.18 -0.94
C PRO A 43 -37.22 26.94 -1.40
N GLN A 44 -36.49 26.11 -0.66
CA GLN A 44 -35.14 25.70 -1.05
C GLN A 44 -35.24 24.69 -2.20
N THR A 45 -34.51 24.94 -3.28
CA THR A 45 -34.43 24.03 -4.43
C THR A 45 -33.24 23.09 -4.29
N GLY A 46 -33.24 21.96 -5.01
CA GLY A 46 -32.10 21.03 -5.03
C GLY A 46 -32.08 19.95 -3.93
N HIS A 47 -33.19 19.74 -3.21
CA HIS A 47 -33.29 18.68 -2.20
C HIS A 47 -33.01 17.27 -2.74
N ILE A 48 -33.45 16.97 -3.98
CA ILE A 48 -33.20 15.68 -4.63
C ILE A 48 -31.70 15.49 -4.87
N ALA A 49 -31.03 16.47 -5.50
CA ALA A 49 -29.60 16.43 -5.76
C ALA A 49 -28.78 16.29 -4.46
N ARG A 50 -29.17 16.98 -3.38
CA ARG A 50 -28.52 16.87 -2.07
C ARG A 50 -28.66 15.46 -1.47
N LYS A 51 -29.86 14.87 -1.52
CA LYS A 51 -30.09 13.49 -1.07
C LYS A 51 -29.36 12.45 -1.93
N GLU A 52 -29.30 12.66 -3.24
CA GLU A 52 -28.54 11.79 -4.14
C GLU A 52 -27.04 11.86 -3.88
N PHE A 53 -26.50 13.05 -3.65
CA PHE A 53 -25.11 13.25 -3.26
C PHE A 53 -24.80 12.59 -1.92
N GLN A 54 -25.67 12.77 -0.92
CA GLN A 54 -25.53 12.10 0.38
C GLN A 54 -25.54 10.57 0.24
N ARG A 55 -26.48 9.99 -0.53
CA ARG A 55 -26.50 8.54 -0.77
C ARG A 55 -25.26 8.02 -1.50
N ARG A 56 -24.64 8.82 -2.37
CA ARG A 56 -23.37 8.44 -3.02
C ARG A 56 -22.25 8.42 -2.00
N LEU A 57 -22.16 9.43 -1.14
CA LEU A 57 -21.19 9.47 -0.05
C LEU A 57 -21.36 8.30 0.93
N GLU A 58 -22.60 7.96 1.28
CA GLU A 58 -22.93 6.81 2.14
C GLU A 58 -22.55 5.48 1.47
N LYS A 59 -22.87 5.31 0.18
CA LYS A 59 -22.44 4.12 -0.56
C LYS A 59 -20.92 4.02 -0.68
N ASP A 60 -20.24 5.15 -0.87
CA ASP A 60 -18.79 5.20 -0.92
C ASP A 60 -18.19 4.91 0.46
N SER A 61 -18.80 5.35 1.56
CA SER A 61 -18.35 5.01 2.92
C SER A 61 -18.57 3.54 3.22
N ASP A 62 -19.75 2.98 2.90
CA ASP A 62 -20.05 1.56 3.12
C ASP A 62 -19.11 0.66 2.28
N ALA A 63 -18.82 1.07 1.04
CA ALA A 63 -17.87 0.36 0.18
C ALA A 63 -16.43 0.44 0.73
N ARG A 64 -16.02 1.59 1.27
CA ARG A 64 -14.72 1.75 1.95
C ARG A 64 -14.64 0.87 3.19
N GLU A 65 -15.65 0.88 4.04
CA GLU A 65 -15.70 0.06 5.25
C GLU A 65 -15.66 -1.44 4.91
N ALA A 66 -16.42 -1.88 3.90
CA ALA A 66 -16.40 -3.28 3.46
C ALA A 66 -15.01 -3.69 2.94
N PHE A 67 -14.36 -2.82 2.18
CA PHE A 67 -13.00 -3.03 1.71
C PHE A 67 -11.99 -3.07 2.88
N GLU A 68 -12.10 -2.16 3.84
CA GLU A 68 -11.25 -2.14 5.03
C GLU A 68 -11.40 -3.42 5.87
N ARG A 69 -12.63 -3.91 6.05
CA ARG A 69 -12.90 -5.18 6.73
C ARG A 69 -12.23 -6.36 6.02
N GLN A 70 -12.37 -6.45 4.69
CA GLN A 70 -11.69 -7.48 3.90
C GLN A 70 -10.16 -7.41 4.05
N VAL A 71 -9.59 -6.20 4.05
CA VAL A 71 -8.14 -6.02 4.24
C VAL A 71 -7.70 -6.48 5.64
N ILE A 72 -8.51 -6.22 6.67
CA ILE A 72 -8.23 -6.67 8.04
C ILE A 72 -8.31 -8.20 8.13
N GLU A 73 -9.36 -8.80 7.62
CA GLU A 73 -9.56 -10.26 7.60
C GLU A 73 -8.42 -10.98 6.86
N GLU A 74 -8.02 -10.47 5.69
CA GLU A 74 -6.89 -11.01 4.93
C GLU A 74 -5.57 -10.88 5.70
N LYS A 75 -5.34 -9.75 6.39
CA LYS A 75 -4.16 -9.56 7.24
C LYS A 75 -4.16 -10.51 8.43
N GLU A 76 -5.30 -10.76 9.04
CA GLU A 76 -5.44 -11.70 10.17
C GLU A 76 -5.26 -13.14 9.73
N ARG A 77 -5.86 -13.54 8.61
CA ARG A 77 -5.66 -14.86 8.01
C ARG A 77 -4.18 -15.14 7.75
N ARG A 78 -3.46 -14.18 7.18
CA ARG A 78 -2.01 -14.31 6.94
C ARG A 78 -1.22 -14.41 8.24
N ARG A 79 -1.59 -13.63 9.26
CA ARG A 79 -0.98 -13.74 10.60
C ARG A 79 -1.19 -15.13 11.18
N ALA A 80 -2.40 -15.68 11.10
CA ALA A 80 -2.70 -17.02 11.59
C ALA A 80 -1.88 -18.10 10.86
N VAL A 81 -1.69 -17.98 9.55
CA VAL A 81 -0.83 -18.89 8.78
C VAL A 81 0.61 -18.83 9.28
N ARG A 82 1.18 -17.63 9.47
CA ARG A 82 2.56 -17.46 9.98
C ARG A 82 2.76 -18.05 11.38
N GLU A 83 1.77 -17.86 12.25
CA GLU A 83 1.80 -18.40 13.61
C GLU A 83 1.71 -19.93 13.62
N SER A 84 0.99 -20.52 12.67
CA SER A 84 0.89 -21.98 12.53
C SER A 84 2.17 -22.63 11.99
N ARG A 85 3.00 -21.88 11.25
CA ARG A 85 4.26 -22.38 10.68
C ARG A 85 5.33 -22.50 11.78
N VAL A 86 5.89 -23.69 11.91
CA VAL A 86 6.99 -24.00 12.84
C VAL A 86 8.28 -24.17 12.03
N ALA A 87 9.28 -23.36 12.37
CA ALA A 87 10.58 -23.42 11.70
C ALA A 87 11.37 -24.67 12.15
N PRO A 88 11.82 -25.53 11.23
CA PRO A 88 12.59 -26.72 11.57
C PRO A 88 14.00 -26.36 12.07
N ASP A 89 14.63 -27.25 12.84
CA ASP A 89 15.95 -27.01 13.45
C ASP A 89 17.14 -27.36 12.53
N THR A 90 16.92 -28.23 11.55
CA THR A 90 17.94 -28.74 10.62
C THR A 90 18.14 -27.82 9.41
N ALA A 91 19.36 -27.73 8.88
CA ALA A 91 19.68 -26.93 7.69
C ALA A 91 18.89 -27.37 6.43
N GLU A 92 18.82 -28.67 6.17
CA GLU A 92 18.03 -29.25 5.07
C GLU A 92 16.54 -28.91 5.22
N GLY A 93 16.00 -29.10 6.42
CA GLY A 93 14.60 -28.77 6.73
C GLY A 93 14.31 -27.28 6.53
N LEU A 94 15.26 -26.39 6.86
CA LEU A 94 15.13 -24.96 6.61
C LEU A 94 15.08 -24.64 5.11
N ILE A 95 15.85 -25.35 4.28
CA ILE A 95 15.82 -25.18 2.82
C ILE A 95 14.43 -25.53 2.29
N GLU A 96 13.89 -26.70 2.64
CA GLU A 96 12.54 -27.09 2.22
C GLU A 96 11.48 -26.11 2.73
N TYR A 97 11.61 -25.68 3.98
CA TYR A 97 10.71 -24.69 4.56
C TYR A 97 10.65 -23.40 3.72
N PHE A 98 11.79 -22.91 3.23
CA PHE A 98 11.82 -21.72 2.38
C PHE A 98 11.34 -21.97 0.95
N LEU A 99 11.54 -23.16 0.39
CA LEU A 99 10.97 -23.53 -0.91
C LEU A 99 9.44 -23.61 -0.85
N ASP A 100 8.89 -24.09 0.27
CA ASP A 100 7.46 -24.11 0.56
C ASP A 100 6.92 -22.74 1.03
N THR A 101 7.74 -21.69 1.05
CA THR A 101 7.32 -20.35 1.47
C THR A 101 6.89 -19.54 0.27
N GLU A 102 5.73 -18.89 0.36
CA GLU A 102 5.27 -17.99 -0.69
C GLU A 102 6.23 -16.81 -0.86
N ALA A 103 6.43 -16.35 -2.10
CA ALA A 103 7.32 -15.23 -2.40
C ALA A 103 7.00 -13.94 -1.61
N ARG A 104 5.74 -13.74 -1.19
CA ARG A 104 5.32 -12.58 -0.37
C ARG A 104 5.65 -12.73 1.11
N GLU A 105 5.84 -13.96 1.58
CA GLU A 105 6.13 -14.27 2.99
C GLU A 105 7.61 -14.51 3.23
N ILE A 106 8.38 -14.77 2.17
CA ILE A 106 9.81 -15.05 2.27
C ILE A 106 10.57 -13.93 2.99
N GLU A 107 10.23 -12.66 2.73
CA GLU A 107 10.84 -11.50 3.41
C GLU A 107 10.61 -11.54 4.93
N PHE A 108 9.40 -11.92 5.35
CA PHE A 108 9.05 -12.04 6.75
C PHE A 108 9.80 -13.22 7.40
N GLU A 109 9.83 -14.38 6.76
CA GLU A 109 10.52 -15.55 7.28
C GLU A 109 12.04 -15.34 7.33
N ILE A 110 12.63 -14.63 6.35
CA ILE A 110 14.03 -14.20 6.39
C ILE A 110 14.30 -13.32 7.61
N SER A 111 13.41 -12.36 7.90
CA SER A 111 13.55 -11.48 9.06
C SER A 111 13.45 -12.24 10.38
N ARG A 112 12.53 -13.21 10.47
CA ARG A 112 12.30 -14.07 11.65
C ARG A 112 13.46 -15.01 11.91
N LEU A 113 14.02 -15.59 10.85
CA LEU A 113 15.07 -16.61 10.92
C LEU A 113 16.48 -16.05 10.66
N ARG A 114 16.63 -14.72 10.61
CA ARG A 114 17.92 -14.04 10.38
C ARG A 114 19.07 -14.58 11.23
N PRO A 115 18.90 -14.86 12.55
CA PRO A 115 19.98 -15.39 13.39
C PRO A 115 20.46 -16.79 12.98
N ARG A 116 19.63 -17.53 12.23
CA ARG A 116 19.91 -18.90 11.76
C ARG A 116 20.46 -18.91 10.33
N LEU A 117 20.20 -17.85 9.55
CA LEU A 117 20.75 -17.61 8.21
C LEU A 117 22.22 -17.14 8.28
N ASN A 118 23.08 -18.00 8.83
CA ASN A 118 24.50 -17.74 9.01
C ASN A 118 25.33 -18.25 7.82
N LYS A 119 26.63 -17.92 7.82
CA LYS A 119 27.58 -18.37 6.80
C LYS A 119 27.60 -19.90 6.64
N GLU A 120 27.41 -20.62 7.76
CA GLU A 120 27.32 -22.09 7.77
C GLU A 120 26.13 -22.60 6.95
N PHE A 121 24.95 -22.03 7.14
CA PHE A 121 23.77 -22.36 6.35
C PHE A 121 24.00 -22.12 4.85
N PHE A 122 24.54 -20.97 4.48
CA PHE A 122 24.85 -20.67 3.08
C PHE A 122 25.95 -21.57 2.50
N SER A 123 26.90 -22.06 3.31
CA SER A 123 27.87 -23.06 2.87
C SER A 123 27.22 -24.43 2.61
N HIS A 124 26.26 -24.84 3.43
CA HIS A 124 25.46 -26.06 3.22
C HIS A 124 24.66 -25.98 1.91
N LEU A 125 23.95 -24.87 1.71
CA LEU A 125 23.16 -24.63 0.51
C LEU A 125 24.04 -24.61 -0.76
N LYS A 126 25.22 -23.99 -0.70
CA LYS A 126 26.20 -24.02 -1.81
C LYS A 126 26.72 -25.43 -2.08
N PHE A 127 26.89 -26.24 -1.04
CA PHE A 127 27.35 -27.61 -1.17
C PHE A 127 26.30 -28.49 -1.85
N GLU A 128 25.03 -28.40 -1.45
CA GLU A 128 23.91 -29.09 -2.12
C GLU A 128 23.78 -28.69 -3.60
N ILE A 129 23.81 -27.39 -3.89
CA ILE A 129 23.82 -26.89 -5.29
C ILE A 129 25.02 -27.47 -6.04
N GLY A 130 26.20 -27.51 -5.42
CA GLY A 130 27.40 -28.11 -5.99
C GLY A 130 27.22 -29.60 -6.32
N GLN A 131 26.63 -30.36 -5.40
CA GLN A 131 26.36 -31.79 -5.62
C GLN A 131 25.42 -32.00 -6.83
N LEU A 132 24.34 -31.21 -6.93
CA LEU A 132 23.40 -31.30 -8.05
C LEU A 132 24.04 -30.85 -9.37
N ARG A 133 24.88 -29.81 -9.34
CA ARG A 133 25.59 -29.30 -10.53
C ARG A 133 26.57 -30.32 -11.12
N PHE A 134 27.27 -31.05 -10.26
CA PHE A 134 28.32 -32.00 -10.65
C PHE A 134 27.87 -33.46 -10.64
N ALA A 135 26.57 -33.74 -10.45
CA ALA A 135 26.03 -35.08 -10.54
C ALA A 135 26.26 -35.66 -11.96
N VAL A 136 26.71 -36.92 -12.01
CA VAL A 136 27.11 -37.59 -13.27
C VAL A 136 25.90 -37.91 -14.16
N SER A 137 24.77 -38.26 -13.56
CA SER A 137 23.47 -38.38 -14.23
C SER A 137 22.70 -37.08 -14.02
N LYS A 138 22.17 -36.48 -15.08
CA LYS A 138 21.26 -35.33 -15.00
C LYS A 138 19.87 -35.79 -15.41
N THR A 139 18.97 -35.87 -14.44
CA THR A 139 17.54 -36.05 -14.71
C THR A 139 16.87 -34.68 -14.71
N GLN A 140 15.73 -34.55 -15.39
CA GLN A 140 14.98 -33.30 -15.45
C GLN A 140 14.60 -32.80 -14.05
N ASP A 141 14.16 -33.70 -13.16
CA ASP A 141 13.83 -33.38 -11.77
C ASP A 141 15.02 -32.77 -10.99
N MET A 142 16.25 -33.20 -11.27
CA MET A 142 17.44 -32.63 -10.62
C MET A 142 17.82 -31.25 -11.19
N GLU A 143 17.56 -31.02 -12.47
CA GLU A 143 17.76 -29.70 -13.10
C GLU A 143 16.74 -28.69 -12.58
N ASP A 144 15.47 -29.09 -12.45
CA ASP A 144 14.41 -28.25 -11.89
C ASP A 144 14.71 -27.90 -10.42
N ARG A 145 15.10 -28.90 -9.61
CA ARG A 145 15.50 -28.68 -8.22
C ARG A 145 16.72 -27.77 -8.08
N LEU A 146 17.67 -27.87 -9.00
CA LEU A 146 18.84 -26.99 -9.04
C LEU A 146 18.44 -25.54 -9.31
N ILE A 147 17.49 -25.30 -10.21
CA ILE A 147 16.97 -23.95 -10.50
C ILE A 147 16.27 -23.38 -9.26
N GLU A 148 15.44 -24.18 -8.58
CA GLU A 148 14.77 -23.77 -7.34
C GLU A 148 15.77 -23.36 -6.26
N LEU A 149 16.81 -24.17 -6.01
CA LEU A 149 17.82 -23.88 -5.00
C LEU A 149 18.68 -22.66 -5.36
N GLU A 150 19.00 -22.46 -6.62
CA GLU A 150 19.72 -21.26 -7.08
C GLU A 150 18.88 -19.98 -6.95
N ALA A 151 17.59 -20.06 -7.27
CA ALA A 151 16.66 -18.96 -7.08
C ALA A 151 16.51 -18.63 -5.58
N LEU A 152 16.35 -19.66 -4.75
CA LEU A 152 16.29 -19.52 -3.30
C LEU A 152 17.57 -18.89 -2.73
N GLN A 153 18.74 -19.35 -3.18
CA GLN A 153 20.03 -18.79 -2.75
C GLN A 153 20.08 -17.28 -2.95
N LYS A 154 19.71 -16.82 -4.15
CA LYS A 154 19.73 -15.40 -4.50
C LYS A 154 18.73 -14.62 -3.66
N ALA A 155 17.49 -15.13 -3.53
CA ALA A 155 16.45 -14.48 -2.75
C ALA A 155 16.84 -14.34 -1.26
N LEU A 156 17.42 -15.39 -0.66
CA LEU A 156 17.89 -15.33 0.73
C LEU A 156 19.08 -14.39 0.89
N GLN A 157 20.00 -14.33 -0.07
CA GLN A 157 21.13 -13.42 -0.02
C GLN A 157 20.67 -11.95 -0.13
N GLU A 158 19.84 -11.62 -1.12
CA GLU A 158 19.30 -10.28 -1.30
C GLU A 158 18.44 -9.86 -0.09
N GLY A 159 17.60 -10.76 0.43
CA GLY A 159 16.75 -10.48 1.59
C GLY A 159 17.54 -10.29 2.88
N THR A 160 18.60 -11.07 3.12
CA THR A 160 19.47 -10.88 4.31
C THR A 160 20.27 -9.58 4.22
N GLU A 161 20.80 -9.23 3.05
CA GLU A 161 21.49 -7.96 2.84
C GLU A 161 20.54 -6.76 2.99
N ALA A 162 19.31 -6.86 2.48
CA ALA A 162 18.29 -5.83 2.65
C ALA A 162 17.90 -5.65 4.13
N TYR A 163 17.73 -6.76 4.86
CA TYR A 163 17.44 -6.74 6.29
C TYR A 163 18.58 -6.08 7.09
N ASP A 164 19.82 -6.45 6.82
CA ASP A 164 20.98 -5.90 7.53
C ASP A 164 21.14 -4.39 7.27
N LYS A 165 20.93 -3.94 6.02
CA LYS A 165 20.89 -2.51 5.67
C LYS A 165 19.79 -1.78 6.42
N MET A 166 18.57 -2.31 6.41
CA MET A 166 17.44 -1.75 7.15
C MET A 166 17.73 -1.65 8.64
N GLN A 167 18.36 -2.68 9.24
CA GLN A 167 18.74 -2.67 10.65
C GLN A 167 19.73 -1.54 10.95
N ILE A 168 20.77 -1.37 10.12
CA ILE A 168 21.75 -0.29 10.27
C ILE A 168 21.06 1.07 10.16
N ASP A 169 20.15 1.23 9.19
CA ASP A 169 19.43 2.49 8.98
C ASP A 169 18.48 2.82 10.14
N LEU A 170 17.83 1.82 10.74
CA LEU A 170 16.99 2.00 11.92
C LEU A 170 17.80 2.38 13.16
N VAL A 171 18.97 1.77 13.36
CA VAL A 171 19.87 2.14 14.48
C VAL A 171 20.36 3.58 14.31
N LYS A 172 20.83 3.94 13.11
CA LYS A 172 21.23 5.32 12.79
C LYS A 172 20.08 6.30 12.98
N ALA A 173 18.88 5.98 12.48
CA ALA A 173 17.70 6.82 12.65
C ALA A 173 17.35 7.03 14.13
N LYS A 174 17.46 6.00 14.97
CA LYS A 174 17.29 6.13 16.42
C LYS A 174 18.34 7.07 17.02
N GLU A 175 19.62 6.90 16.68
CA GLU A 175 20.69 7.77 17.15
C GLU A 175 20.44 9.24 16.75
N SER A 176 20.10 9.46 15.48
CA SER A 176 19.70 10.76 14.94
C SER A 176 18.51 11.37 15.70
N LEU A 177 17.45 10.61 16.01
CA LEU A 177 16.35 11.11 16.84
C LEU A 177 16.81 11.47 18.25
N THR A 178 17.64 10.64 18.88
CA THR A 178 18.15 10.96 20.21
C THR A 178 19.01 12.22 20.22
N LYS A 179 19.81 12.45 19.17
CA LYS A 179 20.55 13.71 18.97
C LYS A 179 19.59 14.90 18.87
N ILE A 180 18.53 14.80 18.05
CA ILE A 180 17.56 15.90 17.88
C ILE A 180 16.81 16.20 19.18
N LEU A 181 16.33 15.17 19.89
CA LEU A 181 15.54 15.34 21.10
C LEU A 181 16.37 15.82 22.31
N SER A 182 17.68 15.53 22.32
CA SER A 182 18.59 15.98 23.37
C SER A 182 19.23 17.34 23.10
N SER A 183 19.10 17.88 21.88
CA SER A 183 19.75 19.14 21.51
C SER A 183 19.02 20.35 22.10
N LYS A 184 19.80 21.39 22.44
CA LYS A 184 19.25 22.67 22.90
C LYS A 184 18.62 23.46 21.73
N ASN A 185 19.24 23.38 20.55
CA ASN A 185 18.83 24.06 19.32
C ASN A 185 18.50 23.06 18.22
N ILE A 186 17.22 22.70 18.12
CA ILE A 186 16.71 21.72 17.14
C ILE A 186 16.98 22.16 15.70
N LYS A 187 16.88 23.47 15.40
CA LYS A 187 17.05 23.98 14.03
C LYS A 187 18.49 23.86 13.54
N GLU A 188 19.46 24.22 14.37
CA GLU A 188 20.89 24.13 14.04
C GLU A 188 21.29 22.66 13.87
N THR A 189 20.88 21.81 14.82
CA THR A 189 21.15 20.36 14.71
C THR A 189 20.49 19.72 13.50
N LEU A 190 19.27 20.12 13.11
CA LEU A 190 18.67 19.65 11.87
C LEU A 190 19.49 20.08 10.64
N LEU A 191 20.03 21.30 10.59
CA LEU A 191 20.88 21.74 9.48
C LEU A 191 22.20 20.96 9.42
N GLU A 192 22.87 20.75 10.56
CA GLU A 192 24.08 19.93 10.64
C GLU A 192 23.84 18.48 10.18
N MET A 193 22.67 17.93 10.51
CA MET A 193 22.26 16.58 10.10
C MET A 193 21.92 16.50 8.62
N VAL A 194 21.43 17.58 8.01
CA VAL A 194 21.23 17.68 6.56
C VAL A 194 22.56 17.70 5.84
N GLU A 195 23.51 18.50 6.33
CA GLU A 195 24.87 18.55 5.77
C GLU A 195 25.58 17.19 5.86
N SER A 196 25.34 16.46 6.94
CA SER A 196 25.90 15.12 7.18
C SER A 196 25.11 13.99 6.49
N ASN A 197 24.04 14.33 5.75
CA ASN A 197 23.12 13.37 5.11
C ASN A 197 22.58 12.29 6.07
N GLU A 198 22.27 12.68 7.30
CA GLU A 198 21.73 11.80 8.36
C GLU A 198 20.19 11.72 8.34
N LEU A 199 19.52 12.56 7.54
CA LEU A 199 18.06 12.56 7.42
C LEU A 199 17.58 11.47 6.45
N ASN A 200 17.26 10.30 7.01
CA ASN A 200 16.81 9.13 6.25
C ASN A 200 15.29 8.91 6.34
N ARG A 201 14.73 8.17 5.39
CA ARG A 201 13.31 7.76 5.41
C ARG A 201 12.95 6.99 6.68
N SER A 202 13.88 6.19 7.20
CA SER A 202 13.74 5.45 8.47
C SER A 202 13.56 6.38 9.68
N LEU A 203 14.07 7.61 9.63
CA LEU A 203 13.85 8.63 10.65
C LEU A 203 12.38 9.05 10.71
N LEU A 204 11.78 9.27 9.54
CA LEU A 204 10.36 9.63 9.42
C LEU A 204 9.46 8.50 9.89
N THR A 205 9.77 7.25 9.56
CA THR A 205 8.93 6.11 9.99
C THR A 205 8.91 5.98 11.51
N ILE A 206 10.06 6.16 12.18
CA ILE A 206 10.11 6.13 13.65
C ILE A 206 9.37 7.34 14.25
N LEU A 207 9.45 8.52 13.63
CA LEU A 207 8.65 9.68 14.06
C LEU A 207 7.14 9.42 13.92
N ASP A 208 6.70 8.85 12.79
CA ASP A 208 5.29 8.54 12.54
C ASP A 208 4.74 7.53 13.56
N GLU A 209 5.51 6.49 13.86
CA GLU A 209 5.16 5.50 14.87
C GLU A 209 5.10 6.10 16.29
N ASN A 210 6.03 6.98 16.63
CA ASN A 210 6.02 7.70 17.91
C ASN A 210 4.84 8.67 18.03
N ILE A 211 4.50 9.38 16.95
CA ILE A 211 3.32 10.26 16.91
C ILE A 211 2.04 9.44 17.13
N ALA A 212 1.89 8.33 16.41
CA ALA A 212 0.73 7.44 16.57
C ALA A 212 0.64 6.88 17.99
N SER A 213 1.77 6.46 18.56
CA SER A 213 1.85 5.97 19.94
C SER A 213 1.51 7.05 20.97
N ALA A 214 1.98 8.29 20.77
CA ALA A 214 1.67 9.43 21.63
C ALA A 214 0.18 9.82 21.55
N GLN A 215 -0.43 9.75 20.37
CA GLN A 215 -1.87 9.97 20.18
C GLN A 215 -2.69 8.90 20.90
N GLN A 216 -2.33 7.62 20.77
CA GLN A 216 -2.98 6.53 21.52
C GLN A 216 -2.83 6.70 23.05
N GLY A 217 -1.67 7.19 23.50
CA GLY A 217 -1.38 7.48 24.91
C GLY A 217 -1.96 8.80 25.43
N ASN A 218 -2.78 9.54 24.66
CA ASN A 218 -3.31 10.87 25.00
C ASN A 218 -2.26 11.95 25.31
N GLN A 219 -1.01 11.79 24.87
CA GLN A 219 0.08 12.75 25.07
C GLN A 219 0.09 13.82 23.96
N LYS A 220 -0.93 14.69 23.96
CA LYS A 220 -1.14 15.69 22.88
C LYS A 220 0.05 16.62 22.65
N GLN A 221 0.67 17.11 23.72
CA GLN A 221 1.81 18.03 23.61
C GLN A 221 3.04 17.38 22.94
N ALA A 222 3.29 16.10 23.23
CA ALA A 222 4.38 15.35 22.63
C ALA A 222 4.10 15.06 21.14
N ALA A 223 2.85 14.67 20.82
CA ALA A 223 2.41 14.48 19.45
C ALA A 223 2.54 15.76 18.61
N ASP A 224 2.05 16.90 19.10
CA ASP A 224 2.13 18.20 18.42
C ASP A 224 3.58 18.65 18.17
N PHE A 225 4.48 18.37 19.13
CA PHE A 225 5.90 18.66 18.97
C PHE A 225 6.56 17.77 17.91
N MET A 226 6.29 16.47 17.95
CA MET A 226 6.84 15.52 16.97
C MET A 226 6.28 15.75 15.57
N GLU A 227 5.01 16.16 15.42
CA GLU A 227 4.42 16.55 14.13
C GLU A 227 5.13 17.78 13.52
N LYS A 228 5.46 18.78 14.36
CA LYS A 228 6.26 19.94 13.92
C LYS A 228 7.67 19.55 13.49
N LEU A 229 8.31 18.65 14.23
CA LEU A 229 9.64 18.13 13.93
C LEU A 229 9.61 17.33 12.61
N ARG A 230 8.64 16.43 12.45
CA ARG A 230 8.39 15.70 11.20
C ARG A 230 8.22 16.65 10.02
N GLY A 231 7.43 17.70 10.18
CA GLY A 231 7.25 18.73 9.16
C GLY A 231 8.52 19.51 8.83
N ALA A 232 9.44 19.67 9.79
CA ALA A 232 10.76 20.26 9.54
C ALA A 232 11.68 19.30 8.80
N VAL A 233 11.79 18.04 9.25
CA VAL A 233 12.59 17.00 8.58
C VAL A 233 12.17 16.82 7.12
N LEU A 234 10.85 16.76 6.86
CA LEU A 234 10.32 16.65 5.50
C LEU A 234 10.72 17.80 4.56
N LYS A 235 10.94 19.01 5.09
CA LYS A 235 11.38 20.15 4.27
C LYS A 235 12.83 20.03 3.83
N TYR A 236 13.65 19.36 4.64
CA TYR A 236 15.08 19.24 4.39
C TYR A 236 15.46 17.91 3.73
N MET A 237 14.56 16.91 3.71
CA MET A 237 14.74 15.72 2.91
C MET A 237 14.58 16.07 1.42
N THR A 238 15.69 16.15 0.72
CA THR A 238 15.72 16.20 -0.74
C THR A 238 15.58 14.79 -1.30
N VAL A 239 14.66 14.61 -2.26
CA VAL A 239 14.46 13.35 -3.01
C VAL A 239 15.69 13.03 -3.84
#